data_AF-A0A0G4MLU5-F1
#
_entry.id   AF-A0A0G4MLU5-F1
#
_cell.length_a   1.000
_cell.length_b   1.000
_cell.length_c   1.000
_cell.angle_alpha   90.00
_cell.angle_beta   90.00
_cell.angle_gamma   90.00
#
_symmetry.space_group_name_H-M   'P 1'
#
loop_
_entity.id
_entity.type
_entity.pdbx_description
1 polymer ?
#
loop_
_entity_poly.entity_id
_entity_poly.type
_entity_poly.pdbx_seq_one_letter_code
_entity_poly.pdbx_strand_id
1 'polypeptide(L)'
;SHFHIFCHDPFLILPGLFGDDTASATTRPAVATRGITLSKGRRAVMSKARNSLLFTTLGPQTSWVLWLDADIIETPPTLIQDLARHDKPVIVPNCFQKYVNAETKKTEERAYDFNSWQDSEIAQKLGAEMGRDEILLEGYKDMPTYRSLMAYMGQEGKDEHYEIMLDGVGGTALLVKADVHRDGAMFPPFAFYHLIETEGFAKMAKRLGWQPYGLPNYKVYHYNE
;
A
#
# COMPACT_ATOMS: atom_id res chain seq x y z
N SER A 1 -8.87 -10.26 -23.15
CA SER A 1 -7.94 -9.64 -22.19
C SER A 1 -7.51 -10.72 -21.19
N HIS A 2 -6.22 -10.93 -20.96
CA HIS A 2 -5.75 -11.89 -19.94
C HIS A 2 -5.49 -11.16 -18.63
N PHE A 3 -6.03 -11.70 -17.53
CA PHE A 3 -5.89 -11.16 -16.17
C PHE A 3 -5.03 -12.11 -15.34
N HIS A 4 -4.07 -11.56 -14.59
CA HIS A 4 -3.36 -12.29 -13.55
C HIS A 4 -3.73 -11.71 -12.19
N ILE A 5 -4.13 -12.61 -11.28
CA ILE A 5 -4.43 -12.28 -9.88
C ILE A 5 -3.25 -12.79 -9.04
N PHE A 6 -2.63 -11.91 -8.29
CA PHE A 6 -1.63 -12.26 -7.30
C PHE A 6 -2.23 -12.16 -5.91
N CYS A 7 -2.35 -13.31 -5.25
CA CYS A 7 -2.72 -13.40 -3.85
C CYS A 7 -1.44 -13.52 -3.00
N HIS A 8 -1.23 -12.62 -2.03
CA HIS A 8 -0.08 -12.67 -1.13
C HIS A 8 -0.54 -12.68 0.33
N ASP A 9 -0.04 -13.63 1.12
CA ASP A 9 -0.27 -13.69 2.57
C ASP A 9 0.88 -12.97 3.31
N PRO A 10 0.61 -11.83 3.99
CA PRO A 10 1.64 -11.10 4.73
C PRO A 10 2.14 -11.83 6.01
N PHE A 11 1.45 -12.88 6.47
CA PHE A 11 1.77 -13.60 7.71
C PHE A 11 2.64 -14.84 7.53
N LEU A 12 2.74 -15.40 6.32
CA LEU A 12 3.49 -16.65 6.05
C LEU A 12 5.02 -16.47 6.01
N ILE A 13 5.55 -15.25 6.14
CA ILE A 13 7.00 -14.98 6.05
C ILE A 13 7.57 -14.46 7.37
N LEU A 14 7.61 -15.26 8.43
CA LEU A 14 8.57 -15.16 9.55
C LEU A 14 8.50 -16.46 10.37
N PRO A 15 9.61 -17.22 10.48
CA PRO A 15 10.61 -16.88 11.49
C PRO A 15 12.07 -17.15 11.06
N GLY A 16 13.01 -16.28 11.45
CA GLY A 16 14.41 -16.71 11.65
C GLY A 16 15.57 -15.95 10.98
N LEU A 17 15.42 -14.71 10.52
CA LEU A 17 16.54 -13.98 9.88
C LEU A 17 16.73 -12.56 10.42
N PHE A 18 17.06 -12.40 11.70
CA PHE A 18 17.74 -11.20 12.17
C PHE A 18 18.79 -11.59 13.22
N GLY A 19 20.05 -11.61 12.81
CA GLY A 19 21.21 -11.63 13.70
C GLY A 19 21.46 -10.22 14.23
N ASP A 20 21.86 -10.15 15.50
CA ASP A 20 22.27 -8.92 16.19
C ASP A 20 23.49 -8.30 15.50
N ASP A 21 23.35 -7.06 15.03
CA ASP A 21 24.50 -6.19 14.81
C ASP A 21 24.25 -4.84 15.50
N THR A 22 25.18 -4.51 16.39
CA THR A 22 25.17 -3.33 17.26
C THR A 22 25.81 -2.15 16.54
N ALA A 23 25.12 -1.00 16.50
CA ALA A 23 25.77 0.28 16.20
C ALA A 23 25.03 1.47 16.84
N SER A 24 25.75 2.15 17.73
CA SER A 24 25.67 3.54 18.19
C SER A 24 24.57 4.44 17.63
N ALA A 25 23.64 4.89 18.47
CA ALA A 25 22.63 5.90 18.14
C ALA A 25 22.55 7.01 19.20
N THR A 26 22.80 8.25 18.77
CA THR A 26 22.38 9.47 19.45
C THR A 26 20.85 9.57 19.45
N THR A 27 20.33 10.14 20.53
CA THR A 27 18.97 10.08 21.10
C THR A 27 17.80 10.43 20.14
N ARG A 28 17.19 9.39 19.55
CA ARG A 28 15.72 9.28 19.33
C ARG A 28 15.19 8.23 20.32
N PRO A 29 13.94 8.29 20.83
CA PRO A 29 13.46 7.31 21.79
C PRO A 29 13.57 5.90 21.19
N ALA A 30 14.41 5.05 21.81
CA ALA A 30 14.88 3.78 21.25
C ALA A 30 13.75 2.82 20.80
N VAL A 31 12.55 2.96 21.36
CA VAL A 31 11.36 2.17 21.02
C VAL A 31 10.79 2.54 19.64
N ALA A 32 10.74 3.83 19.30
CA ALA A 32 10.26 4.28 17.99
C ALA A 32 11.21 3.82 16.86
N THR A 33 12.52 3.96 17.09
CA THR A 33 13.54 3.46 16.15
C THR A 33 13.44 1.95 15.92
N ARG A 34 13.25 1.16 16.99
CA ARG A 34 13.11 -0.30 16.89
C ARG A 34 11.83 -0.71 16.14
N GLY A 35 10.72 -0.02 16.39
CA GLY A 35 9.46 -0.23 15.66
C GLY A 35 9.59 0.07 14.17
N ILE A 36 10.27 1.16 13.80
CA ILE A 36 10.53 1.52 12.40
C ILE A 36 11.42 0.48 11.72
N THR A 37 12.50 0.04 12.38
CA THR A 37 13.39 -1.00 11.83
C THR A 37 12.66 -2.32 11.60
N LEU A 38 11.79 -2.73 12.53
CA LEU A 38 10.99 -3.94 12.40
C LEU A 38 9.99 -3.83 11.23
N SER A 39 9.30 -2.69 11.12
CA SER A 39 8.35 -2.43 10.02
C SER A 39 9.07 -2.39 8.66
N LYS A 40 10.24 -1.75 8.60
CA LYS A 40 11.12 -1.73 7.42
C LYS A 40 11.53 -3.13 6.99
N GLY A 41 11.97 -3.97 7.94
CA GLY A 41 12.36 -5.35 7.67
C GLY A 41 11.21 -6.17 7.08
N ARG A 42 10.02 -6.10 7.69
CA ARG A 42 8.83 -6.79 7.19
C ARG A 42 8.44 -6.32 5.78
N ARG A 43 8.39 -5.01 5.54
CA ARG A 43 8.07 -4.44 4.22
C ARG A 43 9.09 -4.79 3.15
N ALA A 44 10.38 -4.86 3.49
CA ALA A 44 11.42 -5.29 2.56
C ALA A 44 11.24 -6.76 2.15
N VAL A 45 10.85 -7.63 3.07
CA VAL A 45 10.57 -9.05 2.79
C VAL A 45 9.33 -9.19 1.90
N MET A 46 8.22 -8.52 2.23
CA MET A 46 7.01 -8.51 1.40
C MET A 46 7.29 -7.97 -0.02
N SER A 47 8.08 -6.90 -0.13
CA SER A 47 8.50 -6.35 -1.43
C SER A 47 9.23 -7.38 -2.29
N LYS A 48 10.16 -8.14 -1.70
CA LYS A 48 10.87 -9.22 -2.41
C LYS A 48 9.93 -10.32 -2.86
N ALA A 49 8.97 -10.71 -2.02
CA ALA A 49 7.99 -11.73 -2.36
C ALA A 49 7.07 -11.28 -3.51
N ARG A 50 6.51 -10.06 -3.43
CA ARG A 50 5.72 -9.46 -4.52
C ARG A 50 6.53 -9.41 -5.82
N ASN A 51 7.77 -8.93 -5.79
CA ASN A 51 8.61 -8.86 -6.99
C ASN A 51 8.94 -10.23 -7.57
N SER A 52 9.25 -11.22 -6.72
CA SER A 52 9.51 -12.60 -7.16
C SER A 52 8.31 -13.16 -7.91
N LEU A 53 7.11 -13.00 -7.34
CA LEU A 53 5.87 -13.43 -7.97
C LEU A 53 5.62 -12.70 -9.29
N LEU A 54 5.75 -11.37 -9.32
CA LEU A 54 5.58 -10.55 -10.52
C LEU A 54 6.51 -11.00 -11.65
N PHE A 55 7.82 -11.06 -11.41
CA PHE A 55 8.81 -11.31 -12.47
C PHE A 55 8.77 -12.73 -13.02
N THR A 56 8.27 -13.70 -12.24
CA THR A 56 8.18 -15.10 -12.68
C THR A 56 6.91 -15.41 -13.45
N THR A 57 5.89 -14.54 -13.40
CA THR A 57 4.55 -14.85 -13.93
C THR A 57 4.00 -13.80 -14.90
N LEU A 58 4.60 -12.60 -14.95
CA LEU A 58 4.19 -11.56 -15.89
C LEU A 58 4.54 -11.96 -17.33
N GLY A 59 3.56 -12.48 -18.05
CA GLY A 59 3.69 -12.84 -19.46
C GLY A 59 3.48 -11.66 -20.44
N PRO A 60 3.87 -11.83 -21.72
CA PRO A 60 3.64 -10.82 -22.76
C PRO A 60 2.15 -10.62 -23.08
N GLN A 61 1.28 -11.57 -22.75
CA GLN A 61 -0.16 -11.52 -23.02
C GLN A 61 -0.98 -10.86 -21.88
N THR A 62 -0.37 -10.61 -20.72
CA THR A 62 -1.05 -10.05 -19.55
C THR A 62 -1.45 -8.60 -19.80
N SER A 63 -2.72 -8.24 -19.58
CA SER A 63 -3.18 -6.85 -19.74
C SER A 63 -3.23 -6.11 -18.41
N TRP A 64 -3.61 -6.82 -17.35
CA TRP A 64 -3.80 -6.28 -16.02
C TRP A 64 -3.23 -7.23 -14.97
N VAL A 65 -2.72 -6.64 -13.90
CA VAL A 65 -2.24 -7.30 -12.71
C VAL A 65 -3.08 -6.82 -11.54
N LEU A 66 -3.80 -7.73 -10.88
CA LEU A 66 -4.48 -7.45 -9.61
C LEU A 66 -3.63 -7.99 -8.47
N TRP A 67 -3.14 -7.09 -7.62
CA TRP A 67 -2.60 -7.42 -6.30
C TRP A 67 -3.76 -7.49 -5.32
N LEU A 68 -3.91 -8.61 -4.62
CA LEU A 68 -4.95 -8.81 -3.62
C LEU A 68 -4.30 -9.50 -2.41
N ASP A 69 -4.36 -8.87 -1.24
CA ASP A 69 -3.86 -9.50 -0.03
C ASP A 69 -4.80 -10.65 0.39
N ALA A 70 -4.22 -11.72 0.96
CA ALA A 70 -4.95 -12.97 1.26
C ALA A 70 -6.01 -12.84 2.36
N ASP A 71 -5.96 -11.74 3.10
CA ASP A 71 -6.83 -11.36 4.21
C ASP A 71 -7.95 -10.40 3.78
N ILE A 72 -8.08 -10.08 2.48
CA ILE A 72 -9.28 -9.46 1.92
C ILE A 72 -10.37 -10.52 1.74
N ILE A 73 -11.42 -10.42 2.56
CA ILE A 73 -12.49 -11.41 2.66
C ILE A 73 -13.77 -11.01 1.95
N GLU A 74 -13.95 -9.72 1.63
CA GLU A 74 -15.16 -9.24 0.97
C GLU A 74 -14.83 -8.16 -0.05
N THR A 75 -15.29 -8.39 -1.28
CA THR A 75 -15.20 -7.44 -2.40
C THR A 75 -16.48 -7.55 -3.21
N PRO A 76 -16.89 -6.50 -3.96
CA PRO A 76 -17.95 -6.67 -4.94
C PRO A 76 -17.57 -7.78 -5.95
N PRO A 77 -18.52 -8.62 -6.40
CA PRO A 77 -18.22 -9.71 -7.34
C PRO A 77 -17.71 -9.21 -8.70
N THR A 78 -17.89 -7.91 -8.96
CA THR A 78 -17.46 -7.18 -10.14
C THR A 78 -16.15 -6.42 -9.94
N LEU A 79 -15.39 -6.67 -8.86
CA LEU A 79 -14.16 -5.93 -8.51
C LEU A 79 -13.24 -5.64 -9.70
N ILE A 80 -12.90 -6.66 -10.48
CA ILE A 80 -11.98 -6.50 -11.62
C ILE A 80 -12.61 -5.61 -12.69
N GLN A 81 -13.89 -5.85 -13.02
CA GLN A 81 -14.63 -5.09 -14.02
C GLN A 81 -14.78 -3.63 -13.60
N ASP A 82 -15.12 -3.40 -12.33
CA ASP A 82 -15.34 -2.08 -11.78
C ASP A 82 -14.04 -1.28 -11.77
N LEU A 83 -12.94 -1.85 -11.28
CA LEU A 83 -11.64 -1.18 -11.31
C LEU A 83 -11.11 -0.96 -12.74
N ALA A 84 -11.22 -1.96 -13.61
CA ALA A 84 -10.71 -1.87 -14.98
C ALA A 84 -11.47 -0.85 -15.84
N ARG A 85 -12.75 -0.57 -15.54
CA ARG A 85 -13.57 0.39 -16.30
C ARG A 85 -13.03 1.81 -16.23
N HIS A 86 -12.28 2.15 -15.18
CA HIS A 86 -11.68 3.47 -14.99
C HIS A 86 -10.49 3.72 -15.92
N ASP A 87 -9.96 2.66 -16.55
CA ASP A 87 -8.84 2.71 -17.49
C ASP A 87 -7.58 3.44 -16.97
N LYS A 88 -7.39 3.44 -15.65
CA LYS A 88 -6.21 4.05 -15.00
C LYS A 88 -5.02 3.09 -15.00
N PRO A 89 -3.78 3.61 -15.02
CA PRO A 89 -2.60 2.76 -15.00
C PRO A 89 -2.42 2.04 -13.65
N VAL A 90 -2.79 2.69 -12.55
CA VAL A 90 -2.77 2.15 -11.19
C VAL A 90 -4.02 2.65 -10.47
N ILE A 91 -4.83 1.75 -9.91
CA ILE A 91 -6.05 2.10 -9.19
C ILE A 91 -6.26 1.22 -7.95
N VAL A 92 -6.60 1.85 -6.82
CA VAL A 92 -6.80 1.21 -5.52
C VAL A 92 -8.19 1.56 -4.96
N PRO A 93 -9.03 0.58 -4.55
CA PRO A 93 -10.22 0.84 -3.77
C PRO A 93 -9.87 1.14 -2.31
N ASN A 94 -10.84 1.65 -1.56
CA ASN A 94 -10.66 1.95 -0.14
C ASN A 94 -10.86 0.68 0.71
N CYS A 95 -9.92 0.39 1.61
CA CYS A 95 -9.96 -0.82 2.42
C CYS A 95 -10.44 -0.52 3.85
N PHE A 96 -11.52 -1.18 4.24
CA PHE A 96 -12.14 -1.10 5.56
C PHE A 96 -12.12 -2.45 6.25
N GLN A 97 -12.51 -2.47 7.52
CA GLN A 97 -12.69 -3.68 8.31
C GLN A 97 -14.02 -3.59 9.03
N LYS A 98 -14.81 -4.67 8.98
CA LYS A 98 -16.07 -4.79 9.72
C LYS A 98 -15.78 -5.35 11.10
N TYR A 99 -16.33 -4.76 12.16
CA TYR A 99 -16.21 -5.25 13.53
C TYR A 99 -17.56 -5.19 14.24
N VAL A 100 -17.73 -6.00 15.29
CA VAL A 100 -18.93 -5.93 16.14
C VAL A 100 -18.63 -4.98 17.30
N ASN A 101 -19.35 -3.87 17.36
CA ASN A 101 -19.22 -2.92 18.45
C ASN A 101 -19.70 -3.57 19.77
N ALA A 102 -18.83 -3.56 20.78
CA ALA A 102 -19.07 -4.26 22.04
C ALA A 102 -20.28 -3.70 22.83
N GLU A 103 -20.57 -2.40 22.67
CA GLU A 103 -21.64 -1.69 23.36
C GLU A 103 -22.96 -1.78 22.60
N THR A 104 -22.94 -1.47 21.30
CA THR A 104 -24.16 -1.42 20.48
C THR A 104 -24.59 -2.79 19.97
N LYS A 105 -23.68 -3.78 20.00
CA LYS A 105 -23.83 -5.12 19.38
C LYS A 105 -24.12 -5.08 17.89
N LYS A 106 -23.87 -3.95 17.22
CA LYS A 106 -24.05 -3.78 15.78
C LYS A 106 -22.73 -3.99 15.06
N THR A 107 -22.81 -4.45 13.82
CA THR A 107 -21.68 -4.44 12.91
C THR A 107 -21.42 -3.01 12.46
N GLU A 108 -20.21 -2.54 12.66
CA GLU A 108 -19.71 -1.22 12.28
C GLU A 108 -18.45 -1.39 11.41
N GLU A 109 -18.04 -0.32 10.75
CA GLU A 109 -16.87 -0.31 9.86
C GLU A 109 -15.82 0.66 10.39
N ARG A 110 -14.54 0.28 10.24
CA ARG A 110 -13.40 1.18 10.48
C ARG A 110 -12.42 1.16 9.31
N ALA A 111 -11.74 2.28 9.10
CA ALA A 111 -10.63 2.36 8.16
C ALA A 111 -9.53 1.35 8.52
N TYR A 112 -9.00 0.66 7.52
CA TYR A 112 -7.96 -0.35 7.72
C TYR A 112 -6.63 0.05 7.06
N ASP A 113 -6.66 0.37 5.76
CA ASP A 113 -5.45 0.69 4.99
C ASP A 113 -5.18 2.20 4.94
N PHE A 114 -4.05 2.62 5.52
CA PHE A 114 -3.60 4.01 5.54
C PHE A 114 -2.46 4.29 4.55
N ASN A 115 -2.09 3.34 3.69
CA ASN A 115 -0.98 3.48 2.74
C ASN A 115 -1.39 4.13 1.41
N SER A 116 -2.69 4.41 1.24
CA SER A 116 -3.23 5.17 0.11
C SER A 116 -3.44 6.62 0.49
N TRP A 117 -2.64 7.52 -0.08
CA TRP A 117 -2.61 8.93 0.34
C TRP A 117 -2.15 9.90 -0.75
N GLN A 118 -2.51 11.16 -0.58
CA GLN A 118 -1.97 12.31 -1.30
C GLN A 118 -0.84 12.94 -0.47
N ASP A 119 0.27 13.27 -1.13
CA ASP A 119 1.45 13.78 -0.45
C ASP A 119 1.20 15.17 0.13
N SER A 120 2.04 15.58 1.08
CA SER A 120 1.98 16.92 1.67
C SER A 120 3.31 17.64 1.53
N GLU A 121 3.29 18.97 1.50
CA GLU A 121 4.52 19.76 1.52
C GLU A 121 5.37 19.48 2.78
N ILE A 122 4.72 19.15 3.90
CA ILE A 122 5.39 18.86 5.16
C ILE A 122 6.14 17.52 5.06
N ALA A 123 5.51 16.48 4.50
CA ALA A 123 6.16 15.19 4.28
C ALA A 123 7.35 15.31 3.31
N GLN A 124 7.23 16.14 2.28
CA GLN A 124 8.33 16.41 1.35
C GLN A 124 9.51 17.11 2.03
N LYS A 125 9.25 18.12 2.86
CA LYS A 125 10.27 18.81 3.65
C LYS A 125 10.95 17.86 4.64
N LEU A 126 10.16 17.05 5.34
CA LEU A 126 10.68 16.04 6.27
C LEU A 126 11.59 15.04 5.53
N GLY A 127 11.16 14.52 4.38
CA GLY A 127 11.98 13.64 3.56
C GLY A 127 13.29 14.29 3.11
N ALA A 128 13.30 15.58 2.79
CA ALA A 128 14.52 16.29 2.37
C ALA A 128 15.58 16.42 3.49
N GLU A 129 15.16 16.35 4.76
CA GLU A 129 16.04 16.40 5.93
C GLU A 129 16.50 15.00 6.39
N MET A 130 15.95 13.95 5.81
CA MET A 130 16.20 12.57 6.21
C MET A 130 17.46 11.98 5.59
N GLY A 131 18.07 11.03 6.31
CA GLY A 131 19.15 10.22 5.78
C GLY A 131 18.69 9.39 4.58
N ARG A 132 19.62 9.12 3.66
CA ARG A 132 19.33 8.40 2.39
C ARG A 132 18.58 7.08 2.58
N ASP A 133 18.88 6.34 3.65
CA ASP A 133 18.28 5.02 3.92
C ASP A 133 17.13 5.06 4.94
N GLU A 134 16.75 6.25 5.42
CA GLU A 134 15.60 6.42 6.29
C GLU A 134 14.30 6.36 5.49
N ILE A 135 13.23 5.87 6.13
CA ILE A 135 11.90 5.71 5.52
C ILE A 135 10.84 6.47 6.32
N LEU A 136 9.87 7.01 5.60
CA LEU A 136 8.62 7.55 6.14
C LEU A 136 7.57 6.44 6.14
N LEU A 137 6.91 6.27 7.28
CA LEU A 137 5.81 5.34 7.45
C LEU A 137 4.68 6.04 8.19
N GLU A 138 3.46 5.83 7.72
CA GLU A 138 2.27 6.31 8.42
C GLU A 138 2.08 5.59 9.76
N GLY A 139 1.50 6.29 10.73
CA GLY A 139 1.15 5.73 12.05
C GLY A 139 2.19 5.93 13.17
N TYR A 140 3.36 6.51 12.88
CA TYR A 140 4.33 6.87 13.94
C TYR A 140 4.04 8.28 14.48
N LYS A 141 3.60 8.34 15.74
CA LYS A 141 3.18 9.57 16.43
C LYS A 141 4.22 10.69 16.43
N ASP A 142 5.49 10.34 16.34
CA ASP A 142 6.60 11.30 16.45
C ASP A 142 6.96 11.96 15.11
N MET A 143 6.31 11.58 14.00
CA MET A 143 6.52 12.17 12.67
C MET A 143 5.17 12.37 11.95
N PRO A 144 4.42 13.45 12.25
CA PRO A 144 3.18 13.74 11.55
C PRO A 144 3.50 14.15 10.10
N THR A 145 3.22 13.26 9.15
CA THR A 145 3.43 13.51 7.71
C THR A 145 2.38 14.46 7.14
N TYR A 146 1.23 14.62 7.79
CA TYR A 146 0.07 15.39 7.31
C TYR A 146 -0.37 15.02 5.88
N ARG A 147 -0.10 13.78 5.47
CA ARG A 147 -0.62 13.25 4.22
C ARG A 147 -2.12 13.09 4.32
N SER A 148 -2.81 13.42 3.22
CA SER A 148 -4.25 13.25 3.18
C SER A 148 -4.55 11.78 2.89
N LEU A 149 -5.07 11.05 3.87
CA LEU A 149 -5.31 9.61 3.79
C LEU A 149 -6.63 9.32 3.09
N MET A 150 -6.60 8.50 2.04
CA MET A 150 -7.80 8.12 1.27
C MET A 150 -8.86 7.43 2.14
N ALA A 151 -8.41 6.70 3.18
CA ALA A 151 -9.25 6.07 4.19
C ALA A 151 -10.37 6.98 4.73
N TYR A 152 -10.11 8.29 4.83
CA TYR A 152 -11.05 9.28 5.38
C TYR A 152 -11.64 10.22 4.34
N MET A 153 -11.35 10.02 3.05
CA MET A 153 -11.89 10.84 1.96
C MET A 153 -13.25 10.35 1.46
N GLY A 154 -13.63 9.13 1.82
CA GLY A 154 -14.89 8.53 1.42
C GLY A 154 -16.09 9.18 2.10
N GLN A 155 -17.20 9.26 1.37
CA GLN A 155 -18.48 9.78 1.86
C GLN A 155 -19.58 8.75 1.54
N GLU A 156 -20.35 8.38 2.56
CA GLU A 156 -21.44 7.42 2.41
C GLU A 156 -22.52 7.93 1.44
N GLY A 157 -23.00 7.03 0.58
CA GLY A 157 -24.03 7.34 -0.42
C GLY A 157 -23.58 8.24 -1.58
N LYS A 158 -22.27 8.51 -1.70
CA LYS A 158 -21.69 9.18 -2.88
C LYS A 158 -21.29 8.17 -3.96
N ASP A 159 -20.98 8.70 -5.13
CA ASP A 159 -20.55 7.91 -6.29
C ASP A 159 -19.33 7.04 -5.95
N GLU A 160 -19.49 5.72 -6.04
CA GLU A 160 -18.44 4.73 -5.83
C GLU A 160 -17.31 4.86 -6.86
N HIS A 161 -17.62 5.43 -8.03
CA HIS A 161 -16.68 5.65 -9.12
C HIS A 161 -15.97 7.01 -9.04
N TYR A 162 -16.14 7.77 -7.96
CA TYR A 162 -15.38 8.99 -7.75
C TYR A 162 -13.89 8.69 -7.66
N GLU A 163 -13.09 9.32 -8.52
CA GLU A 163 -11.64 9.13 -8.61
C GLU A 163 -10.88 10.26 -7.94
N ILE A 164 -9.79 9.92 -7.27
CA ILE A 164 -8.80 10.88 -6.79
C ILE A 164 -7.41 10.49 -7.28
N MET A 165 -6.53 11.47 -7.48
CA MET A 165 -5.10 11.20 -7.69
C MET A 165 -4.44 10.84 -6.37
N LEU A 166 -3.48 9.93 -6.40
CA LEU A 166 -2.68 9.52 -5.24
C LEU A 166 -1.18 9.66 -5.48
N ASP A 167 -0.44 9.73 -4.39
CA ASP A 167 1.03 9.73 -4.35
C ASP A 167 1.60 8.46 -3.71
N GLY A 168 0.85 7.86 -2.77
CA GLY A 168 1.07 6.53 -2.22
C GLY A 168 -0.15 5.63 -2.44
N VAL A 169 0.07 4.33 -2.59
CA VAL A 169 -1.00 3.32 -2.69
C VAL A 169 -0.72 2.18 -1.73
N GLY A 170 -1.79 1.61 -1.17
CA GLY A 170 -1.75 0.34 -0.44
C GLY A 170 -1.74 -0.89 -1.35
N GLY A 171 -1.42 -2.04 -0.77
CA GLY A 171 -1.36 -3.34 -1.44
C GLY A 171 -2.57 -4.24 -1.23
N THR A 172 -3.52 -3.83 -0.39
CA THR A 172 -4.70 -4.63 0.03
C THR A 172 -5.51 -5.14 -1.15
N ALA A 173 -5.91 -4.22 -2.04
CA ALA A 173 -6.42 -4.55 -3.36
C ALA A 173 -5.91 -3.48 -4.34
N LEU A 174 -5.16 -3.83 -5.37
CA LEU A 174 -4.53 -2.85 -6.26
C LEU A 174 -4.50 -3.38 -7.68
N LEU A 175 -5.21 -2.72 -8.59
CA LEU A 175 -5.22 -3.05 -10.00
C LEU A 175 -4.20 -2.18 -10.75
N VAL A 176 -3.33 -2.82 -11.52
CA VAL A 176 -2.22 -2.19 -12.25
C VAL A 176 -2.26 -2.66 -13.71
N LYS A 177 -2.17 -1.73 -14.67
CA LYS A 177 -1.93 -2.07 -16.08
C LYS A 177 -0.58 -2.76 -16.19
N ALA A 178 -0.51 -3.89 -16.91
CA ALA A 178 0.73 -4.67 -17.02
C ALA A 178 1.92 -3.84 -17.56
N ASP A 179 1.65 -2.85 -18.41
CA ASP A 179 2.69 -1.98 -18.98
C ASP A 179 3.41 -1.15 -17.92
N VAL A 180 2.75 -0.78 -16.82
CA VAL A 180 3.38 -0.08 -15.68
C VAL A 180 4.53 -0.93 -15.11
N HIS A 181 4.29 -2.24 -14.97
CA HIS A 181 5.32 -3.17 -14.52
C HIS A 181 6.37 -3.48 -15.60
N ARG A 182 5.98 -3.54 -16.87
CA ARG A 182 6.93 -3.74 -18.00
C ARG A 182 7.88 -2.56 -18.19
N ASP A 183 7.42 -1.35 -17.88
CA ASP A 183 8.25 -0.14 -17.85
C ASP A 183 9.21 -0.10 -16.65
N GLY A 184 9.11 -1.09 -15.76
CA GLY A 184 10.06 -1.31 -14.65
C GLY A 184 9.53 -0.91 -13.28
N ALA A 185 8.28 -0.46 -13.16
CA ALA A 185 7.70 -0.20 -11.83
C ALA A 185 7.59 -1.51 -11.04
N MET A 186 8.20 -1.55 -9.87
CA MET A 186 8.21 -2.71 -8.97
C MET A 186 8.10 -2.24 -7.51
N PHE A 187 8.02 -3.18 -6.56
CA PHE A 187 7.95 -2.86 -5.13
C PHE A 187 9.37 -2.76 -4.56
N PRO A 188 9.94 -1.56 -4.32
CA PRO A 188 11.32 -1.45 -3.88
C PRO A 188 11.50 -2.09 -2.48
N PRO A 189 12.39 -3.10 -2.33
CA PRO A 189 12.69 -3.70 -1.03
C PRO A 189 13.71 -2.87 -0.21
N PHE A 190 13.96 -1.63 -0.64
CA PHE A 190 14.91 -0.69 -0.07
C PHE A 190 14.28 0.71 -0.06
N ALA A 191 14.88 1.65 0.66
CA ALA A 191 14.40 3.03 0.70
C ALA A 191 14.50 3.68 -0.70
N PHE A 192 13.36 4.09 -1.24
CA PHE A 192 13.24 4.76 -2.52
C PHE A 192 12.48 6.07 -2.32
N TYR A 193 13.20 7.20 -2.35
CA TYR A 193 12.65 8.52 -1.94
C TYR A 193 11.99 8.47 -0.55
N HIS A 194 12.66 7.80 0.40
CA HIS A 194 12.16 7.57 1.76
C HIS A 194 10.86 6.76 1.83
N LEU A 195 10.48 6.07 0.75
CA LEU A 195 9.35 5.15 0.71
C LEU A 195 9.86 3.72 0.50
N ILE A 196 9.01 2.73 0.75
CA ILE A 196 9.32 1.32 0.55
C ILE A 196 8.06 0.59 0.07
N GLU A 197 8.21 -0.58 -0.54
CA GLU A 197 7.09 -1.46 -0.87
C GLU A 197 6.01 -0.79 -1.75
N THR A 198 4.72 -0.78 -1.39
CA THR A 198 3.65 -0.27 -2.27
C THR A 198 3.71 1.25 -2.43
N GLU A 199 4.10 1.99 -1.38
CA GLU A 199 4.29 3.44 -1.46
C GLU A 199 5.48 3.78 -2.36
N GLY A 200 6.57 3.00 -2.26
CA GLY A 200 7.71 3.13 -3.15
C GLY A 200 7.38 2.78 -4.60
N PHE A 201 6.52 1.78 -4.82
CA PHE A 201 5.96 1.44 -6.13
C PHE A 201 5.18 2.61 -6.73
N ALA A 202 4.27 3.25 -5.97
CA ALA A 202 3.53 4.41 -6.44
C ALA A 202 4.46 5.55 -6.88
N LYS A 203 5.50 5.83 -6.08
CA LYS A 203 6.52 6.82 -6.45
C LYS A 203 7.26 6.44 -7.73
N MET A 204 7.61 5.17 -7.89
CA MET A 204 8.32 4.67 -9.07
C MET A 204 7.45 4.78 -10.33
N ALA A 205 6.17 4.38 -10.24
CA ALA A 205 5.19 4.55 -11.31
C ALA A 205 5.10 6.01 -11.75
N LYS A 206 4.98 6.95 -10.80
CA LYS A 206 4.96 8.40 -11.12
C LYS A 206 6.23 8.86 -11.83
N ARG A 207 7.40 8.36 -11.42
CA ARG A 207 8.68 8.69 -12.07
C ARG A 207 8.79 8.15 -13.50
N LEU A 208 8.06 7.09 -13.82
CA LEU A 208 7.91 6.52 -15.16
C LEU A 208 6.78 7.18 -15.97
N GLY A 209 6.08 8.18 -15.41
CA GLY A 209 4.99 8.89 -16.09
C GLY A 209 3.59 8.31 -15.85
N TRP A 210 3.47 7.30 -14.98
CA TRP A 210 2.19 6.66 -14.64
C TRP A 210 1.60 7.27 -13.37
N GLN A 211 0.41 7.86 -13.45
CA GLN A 211 -0.27 8.47 -12.30
C GLN A 211 -1.15 7.46 -11.54
N PRO A 212 -0.94 7.22 -10.24
CA PRO A 212 -1.83 6.41 -9.41
C PRO A 212 -3.15 7.11 -9.07
N TYR A 213 -4.22 6.32 -8.97
CA TYR A 213 -5.55 6.79 -8.61
C TYR A 213 -6.15 5.95 -7.49
N GLY A 214 -7.10 6.55 -6.77
CA GLY A 214 -7.85 5.90 -5.71
C GLY A 214 -9.35 6.08 -5.87
N LEU A 215 -10.11 5.14 -5.33
CA LEU A 215 -11.57 5.19 -5.25
C LEU A 215 -11.99 5.26 -3.77
N PRO A 216 -12.13 6.46 -3.16
CA PRO A 216 -12.39 6.60 -1.74
C PRO A 216 -13.76 6.07 -1.29
N ASN A 217 -14.73 5.98 -2.21
CA ASN A 217 -16.09 5.51 -1.95
C ASN A 217 -16.29 4.02 -2.30
N TYR A 218 -15.39 3.41 -3.07
CA TYR A 218 -15.46 2.00 -3.43
C TYR A 218 -14.77 1.17 -2.36
N LYS A 219 -15.51 0.31 -1.65
CA LYS A 219 -14.99 -0.40 -0.48
C LYS A 219 -14.65 -1.86 -0.77
N VAL A 220 -13.55 -2.31 -0.16
CA VAL A 220 -13.22 -3.72 0.05
C VAL A 220 -13.00 -3.95 1.54
N TYR A 221 -13.20 -5.18 2.03
CA TYR A 221 -13.09 -5.47 3.45
C TYR A 221 -12.03 -6.51 3.79
N HIS A 222 -11.17 -6.13 4.71
CA HIS A 222 -10.18 -6.97 5.35
C HIS A 222 -10.81 -7.80 6.48
N TYR A 223 -10.25 -8.98 6.73
CA TYR A 223 -10.61 -9.84 7.85
C TYR A 223 -10.44 -9.10 9.19
N ASN A 224 -11.38 -9.27 10.11
CA ASN A 224 -11.23 -8.75 11.46
C ASN A 224 -10.56 -9.79 12.36
N GLU A 225 -9.29 -9.55 12.69
CA GLU A 225 -8.51 -10.31 13.66
C GLU A 225 -9.11 -10.31 15.07
#